data_AF-A0A956C515-F1
#
_entry.id   AF-A0A956C515-F1
#
_cell.length_a   1.000
_cell.length_b   1.000
_cell.length_c   1.000
_cell.angle_alpha   90.00
_cell.angle_beta   90.00
_cell.angle_gamma   90.00
#
_symmetry.space_group_name_H-M   'P 1'
#
loop_
_entity.id
_entity.type
_entity.pdbx_description
1 polymer ?
#
loop_
_entity_poly.entity_id
_entity_poly.type
_entity_poly.pdbx_seq_one_letter_code
_entity_poly.pdbx_strand_id
1 'polypeptide(L)'
;MHARTALFALALIACGGPATPPDVAPPPAPTPTPTTAPTTDAPPAQDAGAGGTQGATTPPASEEPTGTPRERLMKTHFKETAIVRAAVIKGSLNEAVAPAEALTKMEGLGTPDKKWQPALEALQNASKRIGQSPDIPGAAAATADIGVACGSCHRVAGGPKVTVEAPPPVDKTIQSRMRRHVWATERLWEALYVPSDASWKAGTDALSGDPFPKEILDKGGVHSRSAGAKFKSIVATAGAKKKIEDRAKVYASLLETCSACHVSTGGGKK
;
A
#
# COMPACT_ATOMS: atom_id res chain seq x y z
N MET A 1 13.76 59.95 19.39
CA MET A 1 12.50 59.61 20.07
C MET A 1 11.35 60.39 19.44
N HIS A 2 10.77 59.95 18.32
CA HIS A 2 9.50 60.51 17.82
C HIS A 2 8.63 59.36 17.31
N ALA A 3 7.53 59.11 18.03
CA ALA A 3 6.53 58.11 17.73
C ALA A 3 5.54 58.65 16.70
N ARG A 4 5.20 57.84 15.69
CA ARG A 4 4.07 58.08 14.80
C ARG A 4 3.07 56.95 14.97
N THR A 5 1.97 57.29 15.64
CA THR A 5 0.75 56.49 15.81
C THR A 5 -0.02 56.50 14.48
N ALA A 6 -0.24 55.34 13.88
CA ALA A 6 -1.14 55.18 12.74
C ALA A 6 -2.37 54.39 13.18
N LEU A 7 -3.53 55.06 13.14
CA LEU A 7 -4.85 54.43 13.24
C LEU A 7 -5.07 53.54 12.01
N PHE A 8 -5.34 52.26 12.23
CA PHE A 8 -5.92 51.38 11.22
C PHE A 8 -7.41 51.19 11.52
N ALA A 9 -8.25 51.65 10.60
CA ALA A 9 -9.68 51.43 10.61
C ALA A 9 -10.01 49.99 10.18
N LEU A 10 -10.86 49.34 10.95
CA LEU A 10 -11.50 48.05 10.66
C LEU A 10 -12.36 48.13 9.40
N ALA A 11 -12.17 47.19 8.48
CA ALA A 11 -13.16 46.81 7.47
C ALA A 11 -13.52 45.34 7.66
N LEU A 12 -14.70 45.08 8.22
CA LEU A 12 -15.30 43.75 8.34
C LEU A 12 -15.88 43.35 6.98
N ILE A 13 -15.19 42.46 6.28
CA ILE A 13 -15.72 41.79 5.08
C ILE A 13 -16.47 40.54 5.54
N ALA A 14 -17.80 40.57 5.39
CA ALA A 14 -18.66 39.40 5.55
C ALA A 14 -18.49 38.46 4.34
N CYS A 15 -17.88 37.29 4.55
CA CYS A 15 -17.88 36.21 3.56
C CYS A 15 -19.21 35.45 3.64
N GLY A 16 -20.01 35.53 2.57
CA GLY A 16 -21.19 34.70 2.36
C GLY A 16 -20.84 33.21 2.29
N GLY A 17 -21.64 32.39 2.96
CA GLY A 17 -21.52 30.93 2.93
C GLY A 17 -21.92 30.34 1.58
N PRO A 18 -21.39 29.15 1.22
CA PRO A 18 -21.72 28.50 -0.04
C PRO A 18 -23.17 28.02 -0.07
N ALA A 19 -23.83 28.22 -1.21
CA ALA A 19 -25.15 27.70 -1.50
C ALA A 19 -25.14 26.16 -1.52
N THR A 20 -26.11 25.56 -0.85
CA THR A 20 -26.35 24.12 -0.88
C THR A 20 -26.75 23.70 -2.29
N PRO A 21 -26.09 22.70 -2.91
CA PRO A 21 -26.52 22.17 -4.20
C PRO A 21 -27.88 21.45 -4.06
N PRO A 22 -28.69 21.42 -5.13
CA PRO A 22 -29.97 20.73 -5.12
C PRO A 22 -29.79 19.22 -4.93
N ASP A 23 -30.73 18.64 -4.18
CA ASP A 23 -30.81 17.22 -3.87
C ASP A 23 -31.13 16.43 -5.15
N VAL A 24 -30.11 15.83 -5.77
CA VAL A 24 -30.26 14.94 -6.93
C VAL A 24 -30.35 13.52 -6.39
N ALA A 25 -31.53 12.92 -6.52
CA ALA A 25 -31.76 11.53 -6.17
C ALA A 25 -30.74 10.61 -6.88
N PRO A 26 -30.12 9.64 -6.17
CA PRO A 26 -29.18 8.72 -6.76
C PRO A 26 -29.86 7.85 -7.84
N PRO A 27 -29.15 7.48 -8.91
CA PRO A 27 -29.69 6.59 -9.93
C PRO A 27 -30.05 5.23 -9.31
N PRO A 28 -31.09 4.54 -9.83
CA PRO A 28 -31.49 3.23 -9.34
C PRO A 28 -30.34 2.21 -9.51
N ALA A 29 -30.19 1.34 -8.52
CA ALA A 29 -29.20 0.27 -8.55
C ALA A 29 -29.43 -0.65 -9.77
N PRO A 30 -28.36 -1.11 -10.45
CA PRO A 30 -28.49 -2.04 -11.56
C PRO A 30 -29.09 -3.38 -11.09
N THR A 31 -30.06 -3.87 -11.84
CA THR A 31 -30.70 -5.17 -11.62
C THR A 31 -29.68 -6.30 -11.78
N PRO A 32 -29.57 -7.25 -10.82
CA PRO A 32 -28.65 -8.37 -10.96
C PRO A 32 -29.06 -9.25 -12.14
N THR A 33 -28.11 -9.52 -13.04
CA THR A 33 -28.28 -10.46 -14.15
C THR A 33 -28.25 -11.89 -13.59
N PRO A 34 -29.15 -12.80 -14.00
CA PRO A 34 -29.11 -14.19 -13.57
C PRO A 34 -27.81 -14.86 -14.04
N THR A 35 -27.01 -15.31 -13.07
CA THR A 35 -25.81 -16.12 -13.31
C THR A 35 -26.24 -17.54 -13.64
N THR A 36 -26.02 -17.97 -14.88
CA THR A 36 -26.14 -19.37 -15.31
C THR A 36 -24.99 -20.18 -14.69
N ALA A 37 -25.35 -21.23 -13.95
CA ALA A 37 -24.40 -22.18 -13.38
C ALA A 37 -23.72 -23.02 -14.50
N PRO A 38 -22.41 -23.30 -14.41
CA PRO A 38 -21.76 -24.25 -15.29
C PRO A 38 -22.09 -25.69 -14.87
N THR A 39 -22.57 -26.48 -15.83
CA THR A 39 -22.71 -27.94 -15.75
C THR A 39 -21.32 -28.58 -15.75
N THR A 40 -21.01 -29.34 -14.71
CA THR A 40 -19.84 -30.23 -14.65
C THR A 40 -20.14 -31.56 -15.31
N ASP A 41 -19.55 -31.80 -16.48
CA ASP A 41 -19.39 -33.14 -17.05
C ASP A 41 -18.25 -33.87 -16.34
N ALA A 42 -18.57 -34.99 -15.72
CA ALA A 42 -17.61 -35.88 -15.08
C ALA A 42 -17.00 -36.86 -16.10
N PRO A 43 -15.66 -37.05 -16.13
CA PRO A 43 -15.04 -38.11 -16.91
C PRO A 43 -15.16 -39.49 -16.21
N PRO A 44 -15.16 -40.59 -16.99
CA PRO A 44 -15.37 -41.94 -16.48
C PRO A 44 -14.16 -42.49 -15.72
N ALA A 45 -14.48 -43.37 -14.76
CA ALA A 45 -13.55 -44.11 -13.91
C ALA A 45 -12.59 -45.00 -14.72
N GLN A 46 -11.34 -45.06 -14.28
CA GLN A 46 -10.37 -46.06 -14.72
C GLN A 46 -9.96 -46.96 -13.56
N ASP A 47 -9.85 -48.24 -13.91
CA ASP A 47 -9.68 -49.41 -13.08
C ASP A 47 -8.36 -49.52 -12.32
N ALA A 48 -8.44 -50.33 -11.27
CA ALA A 48 -7.41 -50.67 -10.30
C ALA A 48 -6.19 -51.39 -10.88
N GLY A 49 -4.99 -50.97 -10.43
CA GLY A 49 -3.73 -51.68 -10.60
C GLY A 49 -3.03 -51.87 -9.24
N ALA A 50 -2.67 -53.10 -8.95
CA ALA A 50 -2.21 -53.62 -7.67
C ALA A 50 -0.77 -53.23 -7.28
N GLY A 51 -0.52 -53.23 -5.97
CA GLY A 51 0.66 -53.86 -5.36
C GLY A 51 1.97 -53.08 -5.34
N GLY A 52 2.10 -52.15 -4.39
CA GLY A 52 3.39 -51.63 -3.96
C GLY A 52 3.39 -51.36 -2.46
N THR A 53 4.01 -52.24 -1.68
CA THR A 53 4.28 -52.06 -0.25
C THR A 53 5.29 -50.92 -0.08
N GLN A 54 4.79 -49.68 0.03
CA GLN A 54 5.59 -48.54 0.46
C GLN A 54 5.87 -48.68 1.96
N GLY A 55 7.14 -48.87 2.29
CA GLY A 55 7.62 -48.81 3.67
C GLY A 55 7.19 -47.50 4.30
N ALA A 56 6.54 -47.61 5.46
CA ALA A 56 6.15 -46.49 6.29
C ALA A 56 7.39 -45.68 6.67
N THR A 57 7.67 -44.64 5.88
CA THR A 57 8.65 -43.63 6.24
C THR A 57 7.94 -42.71 7.23
N THR A 58 8.34 -42.77 8.49
CA THR A 58 7.85 -41.85 9.54
C THR A 58 7.93 -40.42 9.00
N PRO A 59 6.82 -39.66 8.97
CA PRO A 59 6.87 -38.26 8.59
C PRO A 59 7.92 -37.54 9.46
N PRO A 60 8.83 -36.76 8.87
CA PRO A 60 9.79 -36.01 9.68
C PRO A 60 9.03 -35.16 10.70
N ALA A 61 9.48 -35.21 11.96
CA ALA A 61 8.90 -34.41 13.03
C ALA A 61 8.81 -32.95 12.56
N SER A 62 7.62 -32.35 12.67
CA SER A 62 7.45 -30.95 12.24
C SER A 62 8.39 -30.08 13.06
N GLU A 63 9.38 -29.48 12.41
CA GLU A 63 10.28 -28.55 13.08
C GLU A 63 9.47 -27.42 13.71
N GLU A 64 9.69 -27.17 15.01
CA GLU A 64 9.04 -26.05 15.67
C GLU A 64 9.49 -24.74 15.02
N PRO A 65 8.56 -23.79 14.79
CA PRO A 65 8.90 -22.57 14.08
C PRO A 65 9.84 -21.69 14.91
N THR A 66 10.99 -21.36 14.33
CA THR A 66 12.07 -20.60 14.98
C THR A 66 11.68 -19.17 15.39
N GLY A 67 12.29 -18.66 16.47
CA GLY A 67 12.13 -17.29 16.98
C GLY A 67 11.12 -17.16 18.13
N THR A 68 11.00 -15.95 18.67
CA THR A 68 9.98 -15.64 19.69
C THR A 68 8.58 -15.56 19.06
N PRO A 69 7.50 -15.72 19.84
CA PRO A 69 6.13 -15.52 19.33
C PRO A 69 5.94 -14.17 18.63
N ARG A 70 6.51 -13.10 19.21
CA ARG A 70 6.51 -11.75 18.61
C ARG A 70 7.24 -11.71 17.27
N GLU A 71 8.42 -12.32 17.16
CA GLU A 71 9.18 -12.35 15.90
C GLU A 71 8.43 -13.10 14.80
N ARG A 72 7.80 -14.23 15.12
CA ARG A 72 6.97 -14.98 14.17
C ARG A 72 5.77 -14.15 13.70
N LEU A 73 5.09 -13.48 14.62
CA LEU A 73 3.97 -12.58 14.27
C LEU A 73 4.43 -11.46 13.35
N MET A 74 5.57 -10.82 13.63
CA MET A 74 6.09 -9.75 12.76
C MET A 74 6.48 -10.27 11.37
N LYS A 75 7.08 -11.47 11.26
CA LYS A 75 7.34 -12.10 9.96
C LYS A 75 6.05 -12.28 9.16
N THR A 76 4.98 -12.75 9.80
CA THR A 76 3.65 -12.88 9.18
C THR A 76 3.12 -11.50 8.77
N HIS A 77 3.14 -10.50 9.65
CA HIS A 77 2.65 -9.16 9.32
C HIS A 77 3.39 -8.53 8.13
N PHE A 78 4.71 -8.67 8.06
CA PHE A 78 5.49 -8.18 6.92
C PHE A 78 5.12 -8.89 5.62
N LYS A 79 4.97 -10.22 5.66
CA LYS A 79 4.55 -11.01 4.51
C LYS A 79 3.17 -10.56 4.00
N GLU A 80 2.17 -10.52 4.88
CA GLU A 80 0.81 -10.18 4.49
C GLU A 80 0.71 -8.72 3.99
N THR A 81 1.43 -7.79 4.62
CA THR A 81 1.49 -6.40 4.15
C THR A 81 2.19 -6.27 2.78
N ALA A 82 3.21 -7.09 2.50
CA ALA A 82 3.83 -7.12 1.18
C ALA A 82 2.84 -7.59 0.08
N ILE A 83 2.01 -8.58 0.38
CA ILE A 83 0.97 -9.07 -0.53
C ILE A 83 -0.08 -7.97 -0.77
N VAL A 84 -0.57 -7.31 0.30
CA VAL A 84 -1.48 -6.16 0.20
C VAL A 84 -0.90 -5.08 -0.71
N ARG A 85 0.35 -4.66 -0.47
CA ARG A 85 1.00 -3.61 -1.27
C ARG A 85 1.11 -4.00 -2.73
N ALA A 86 1.51 -5.24 -3.03
CA ALA A 86 1.60 -5.73 -4.39
C ALA A 86 0.23 -5.75 -5.09
N ALA A 87 -0.82 -6.20 -4.41
CA ALA A 87 -2.19 -6.22 -4.91
C ALA A 87 -2.71 -4.80 -5.23
N VAL A 88 -2.49 -3.84 -4.32
CA VAL A 88 -2.83 -2.42 -4.55
C VAL A 88 -2.06 -1.86 -5.75
N ILE A 89 -0.75 -2.12 -5.85
CA ILE A 89 0.10 -1.69 -6.97
C ILE A 89 -0.33 -2.31 -8.31
N LYS A 90 -0.87 -3.53 -8.30
CA LYS A 90 -1.41 -4.21 -9.48
C LYS A 90 -2.80 -3.67 -9.89
N GLY A 91 -3.50 -3.01 -8.96
CA GLY A 91 -4.91 -2.63 -9.16
C GLY A 91 -5.90 -3.73 -8.85
N SER A 92 -5.52 -4.73 -8.05
CA SER A 92 -6.36 -5.88 -7.71
C SER A 92 -6.83 -5.81 -6.26
N LEU A 93 -7.99 -5.20 -6.01
CA LEU A 93 -8.54 -5.07 -4.65
C LEU A 93 -8.84 -6.43 -4.01
N ASN A 94 -9.40 -7.36 -4.77
CA ASN A 94 -9.77 -8.69 -4.27
C ASN A 94 -8.54 -9.46 -3.74
N GLU A 95 -7.38 -9.31 -4.39
CA GLU A 95 -6.12 -9.92 -3.92
C GLU A 95 -5.61 -9.32 -2.60
N ALA A 96 -6.06 -8.11 -2.22
CA ALA A 96 -5.65 -7.45 -0.99
C ALA A 96 -6.51 -7.81 0.23
N VAL A 97 -7.70 -8.38 0.04
CA VAL A 97 -8.69 -8.58 1.13
C VAL A 97 -8.22 -9.61 2.16
N ALA A 98 -7.96 -10.85 1.74
CA ALA A 98 -7.53 -11.92 2.64
C ALA A 98 -6.24 -11.61 3.42
N PRO A 99 -5.14 -11.10 2.80
CA PRO A 99 -3.95 -10.73 3.57
C PRO A 99 -4.20 -9.54 4.51
N ALA A 100 -5.06 -8.58 4.15
CA ALA A 100 -5.45 -7.51 5.07
C ALA A 100 -6.24 -8.05 6.27
N GLU A 101 -7.17 -8.99 6.06
CA GLU A 101 -7.87 -9.65 7.17
C GLU A 101 -6.89 -10.37 8.11
N ALA A 102 -5.88 -11.06 7.56
CA ALA A 102 -4.85 -11.72 8.35
C ALA A 102 -4.08 -10.74 9.26
N LEU A 103 -3.88 -9.49 8.85
CA LEU A 103 -3.25 -8.45 9.69
C LEU A 103 -4.11 -7.98 10.87
N THR A 104 -5.41 -8.30 10.88
CA THR A 104 -6.29 -7.98 12.03
C THR A 104 -6.09 -8.95 13.18
N LYS A 105 -5.51 -10.11 12.88
CA LYS A 105 -5.31 -11.22 13.80
C LYS A 105 -4.02 -11.01 14.59
N MET A 106 -4.12 -11.11 15.92
CA MET A 106 -3.01 -10.87 16.85
C MET A 106 -2.61 -12.14 17.60
N GLU A 107 -2.96 -13.31 17.06
CA GLU A 107 -2.64 -14.57 17.71
C GLU A 107 -1.12 -14.73 17.90
N GLY A 108 -0.72 -15.19 19.08
CA GLY A 108 0.69 -15.38 19.42
C GLY A 108 1.40 -14.15 20.00
N LEU A 109 0.77 -12.98 20.09
CA LEU A 109 1.37 -11.82 20.79
C LEU A 109 1.32 -11.95 22.32
N GLY A 110 0.51 -12.87 22.86
CA GLY A 110 0.22 -12.97 24.29
C GLY A 110 -0.59 -11.76 24.76
N THR A 111 -0.39 -11.33 26.01
CA THR A 111 -0.96 -10.08 26.53
C THR A 111 -0.05 -8.91 26.13
N PRO A 112 -0.43 -8.08 25.14
CA PRO A 112 0.41 -6.94 24.74
C PRO A 112 0.47 -5.88 25.85
N ASP A 113 1.61 -5.18 25.92
CA ASP A 113 1.76 -4.01 26.76
C ASP A 113 0.70 -2.96 26.39
N LYS A 114 0.06 -2.35 27.40
CA LYS A 114 -0.98 -1.33 27.21
C LYS A 114 -0.51 -0.18 26.33
N LYS A 115 0.78 0.16 26.36
CA LYS A 115 1.36 1.23 25.52
C LYS A 115 1.33 0.92 24.02
N TRP A 116 1.16 -0.35 23.63
CA TRP A 116 1.06 -0.75 22.22
C TRP A 116 -0.36 -0.70 21.68
N GLN A 117 -1.38 -0.69 22.55
CA GLN A 117 -2.79 -0.81 22.16
C GLN A 117 -3.21 0.20 21.08
N PRO A 118 -2.89 1.50 21.18
CA PRO A 118 -3.28 2.45 20.14
C PRO A 118 -2.73 2.09 18.75
N ALA A 119 -1.51 1.55 18.68
CA ALA A 119 -0.91 1.14 17.41
C ALA A 119 -1.51 -0.17 16.88
N LEU A 120 -1.86 -1.10 17.76
CA LEU A 120 -2.55 -2.35 17.40
C LEU A 120 -3.96 -2.08 16.86
N GLU A 121 -4.71 -1.21 17.53
CA GLU A 121 -6.03 -0.75 17.06
C GLU A 121 -5.94 -0.02 15.72
N ALA A 122 -4.95 0.88 15.56
CA ALA A 122 -4.72 1.57 14.30
C ALA A 122 -4.40 0.59 13.15
N LEU A 123 -3.58 -0.43 13.40
CA LEU A 123 -3.27 -1.48 12.43
C LEU A 123 -4.55 -2.23 12.04
N GLN A 124 -5.32 -2.72 13.02
CA GLN A 124 -6.57 -3.44 12.76
C GLN A 124 -7.58 -2.60 11.98
N ASN A 125 -7.74 -1.33 12.33
CA ASN A 125 -8.67 -0.42 11.66
C ASN A 125 -8.23 -0.12 10.22
N ALA A 126 -6.93 0.08 9.98
CA ALA A 126 -6.40 0.27 8.64
C ALA A 126 -6.57 -1.00 7.77
N SER A 127 -6.26 -2.16 8.33
CA SER A 127 -6.44 -3.46 7.67
C SER A 127 -7.90 -3.74 7.30
N LYS A 128 -8.85 -3.49 8.22
CA LYS A 128 -10.29 -3.63 7.95
C LYS A 128 -10.75 -2.71 6.81
N ARG A 129 -10.25 -1.47 6.76
CA ARG A 129 -10.58 -0.52 5.68
C ARG A 129 -10.17 -1.01 4.31
N ILE A 130 -9.11 -1.81 4.17
CA ILE A 130 -8.74 -2.42 2.89
C ILE A 130 -9.83 -3.40 2.44
N GLY A 131 -10.28 -4.30 3.32
CA GLY A 131 -11.34 -5.26 3.00
C GLY A 131 -12.70 -4.61 2.70
N GLN A 132 -12.91 -3.39 3.17
CA GLN A 132 -14.13 -2.60 2.95
C GLN A 132 -14.01 -1.57 1.83
N SER A 133 -12.82 -1.44 1.23
CA SER A 133 -12.56 -0.36 0.28
C SER A 133 -13.24 -0.63 -1.06
N PRO A 134 -14.01 0.33 -1.61
CA PRO A 134 -14.65 0.16 -2.91
C PRO A 134 -13.69 0.42 -4.08
N ASP A 135 -12.51 0.99 -3.82
CA ASP A 135 -11.60 1.47 -4.85
C ASP A 135 -10.11 1.43 -4.43
N ILE A 136 -9.23 1.56 -5.42
CA ILE A 136 -7.77 1.57 -5.21
C ILE A 136 -7.30 2.76 -4.37
N PRO A 137 -7.81 4.01 -4.56
CA PRO A 137 -7.42 5.13 -3.70
C PRO A 137 -7.64 4.86 -2.21
N GLY A 138 -8.80 4.29 -1.83
CA GLY A 138 -9.11 3.95 -0.45
C GLY A 138 -8.19 2.86 0.10
N ALA A 139 -7.94 1.80 -0.68
CA ALA A 139 -7.02 0.73 -0.28
C ALA A 139 -5.56 1.22 -0.17
N ALA A 140 -5.13 2.13 -1.05
CA ALA A 140 -3.81 2.76 -1.00
C ALA A 140 -3.63 3.63 0.25
N ALA A 141 -4.64 4.43 0.61
CA ALA A 141 -4.63 5.21 1.84
C ALA A 141 -4.56 4.31 3.08
N ALA A 142 -5.40 3.28 3.15
CA ALA A 142 -5.38 2.32 4.25
C ALA A 142 -4.04 1.56 4.34
N THR A 143 -3.42 1.22 3.20
CA THR A 143 -2.08 0.61 3.17
C THR A 143 -1.00 1.54 3.73
N ALA A 144 -1.05 2.83 3.44
CA ALA A 144 -0.12 3.79 4.03
C ALA A 144 -0.32 3.91 5.55
N ASP A 145 -1.58 3.89 6.01
CA ASP A 145 -1.92 3.94 7.43
C ASP A 145 -1.45 2.69 8.19
N ILE A 146 -1.44 1.50 7.56
CA ILE A 146 -0.77 0.30 8.11
C ILE A 146 0.70 0.61 8.41
N GLY A 147 1.42 1.24 7.47
CA GLY A 147 2.82 1.63 7.67
C GLY A 147 3.00 2.56 8.86
N VAL A 148 2.13 3.57 9.00
CA VAL A 148 2.14 4.49 10.16
C VAL A 148 1.88 3.75 11.47
N ALA A 149 0.91 2.82 11.50
CA ALA A 149 0.61 2.02 12.68
C ALA A 149 1.79 1.14 13.08
N CYS A 150 2.45 0.49 12.11
CA CYS A 150 3.70 -0.25 12.34
C CYS A 150 4.77 0.66 12.95
N GLY A 151 4.98 1.84 12.37
CA GLY A 151 5.97 2.81 12.87
C GLY A 151 5.67 3.30 14.29
N SER A 152 4.39 3.54 14.61
CA SER A 152 3.96 3.92 15.96
C SER A 152 4.33 2.84 16.99
N CYS A 153 4.01 1.57 16.70
CA CYS A 153 4.39 0.45 17.57
C CYS A 153 5.92 0.31 17.68
N HIS A 154 6.62 0.36 16.54
CA HIS A 154 8.07 0.19 16.48
C HIS A 154 8.85 1.25 17.27
N ARG A 155 8.38 2.50 17.33
CA ARG A 155 9.00 3.53 18.18
C ARG A 155 8.94 3.16 19.66
N VAL A 156 7.84 2.58 20.10
CA VAL A 156 7.57 2.29 21.52
C VAL A 156 8.12 0.91 21.94
N ALA A 157 8.10 -0.06 21.03
CA ALA A 157 8.43 -1.46 21.32
C ALA A 157 9.88 -1.84 20.97
N GLY A 158 10.69 -0.91 20.47
CA GLY A 158 12.04 -1.17 19.95
C GLY A 158 11.98 -1.94 18.63
N GLY A 159 11.60 -1.25 17.55
CA GLY A 159 11.47 -1.83 16.21
C GLY A 159 12.80 -2.06 15.48
N PRO A 160 12.72 -2.52 14.22
CA PRO A 160 13.91 -2.78 13.42
C PRO A 160 14.68 -1.48 13.12
N LYS A 161 15.97 -1.62 12.82
CA LYS A 161 16.80 -0.55 12.26
C LYS A 161 16.99 -0.83 10.77
N VAL A 162 17.05 0.23 9.97
CA VAL A 162 17.28 0.13 8.53
C VAL A 162 18.53 0.90 8.15
N THR A 163 19.29 0.33 7.23
CA THR A 163 20.43 0.97 6.58
C THR A 163 20.04 1.25 5.14
N VAL A 164 20.28 2.47 4.67
CA VAL A 164 19.98 2.85 3.29
C VAL A 164 21.17 2.46 2.41
N GLU A 165 20.95 1.51 1.52
CA GLU A 165 21.93 1.11 0.51
C GLU A 165 21.95 2.08 -0.68
N ALA A 166 22.96 1.95 -1.55
CA ALA A 166 22.97 2.70 -2.80
C ALA A 166 21.83 2.22 -3.71
N PRO A 167 21.17 3.13 -4.45
CA PRO A 167 20.02 2.75 -5.24
C PRO A 167 20.50 2.11 -6.58
N PRO A 168 19.81 1.12 -7.15
CA PRO A 168 20.27 0.37 -8.33
C PRO A 168 20.40 1.24 -9.58
N PRO A 169 21.47 1.15 -10.39
CA PRO A 169 21.70 2.05 -11.53
C PRO A 169 20.54 2.01 -12.56
N VAL A 170 20.34 3.13 -13.24
CA VAL A 170 19.34 3.28 -14.30
C VAL A 170 20.06 3.37 -15.64
N ASP A 171 19.64 2.53 -16.58
CA ASP A 171 20.08 2.54 -17.97
C ASP A 171 18.91 2.99 -18.88
N LYS A 172 19.00 2.70 -20.18
CA LYS A 172 17.96 3.09 -21.17
C LYS A 172 16.74 2.14 -21.17
N THR A 173 16.76 1.05 -20.42
CA THR A 173 15.67 0.06 -20.37
C THR A 173 14.58 0.44 -19.38
N ILE A 174 13.38 -0.11 -19.60
CA ILE A 174 12.27 0.03 -18.65
C ILE A 174 12.50 -0.78 -17.39
N GLN A 175 13.13 -1.95 -17.54
CA GLN A 175 13.42 -2.86 -16.44
C GLN A 175 14.33 -2.18 -15.41
N SER A 176 15.38 -1.46 -15.82
CA SER A 176 16.25 -0.74 -14.87
C SER A 176 15.51 0.38 -14.13
N ARG A 177 14.65 1.13 -14.82
CA ARG A 177 13.79 2.18 -14.22
C ARG A 177 12.79 1.59 -13.24
N MET A 178 12.17 0.45 -13.56
CA MET A 178 11.25 -0.21 -12.64
C MET A 178 11.96 -0.78 -11.42
N ARG A 179 13.19 -1.29 -11.56
CA ARG A 179 14.02 -1.64 -10.39
C ARG A 179 14.30 -0.43 -9.50
N ARG A 180 14.57 0.75 -10.09
CA ARG A 180 14.70 2.01 -9.35
C ARG A 180 13.41 2.38 -8.62
N HIS A 181 12.25 2.24 -9.27
CA HIS A 181 10.95 2.51 -8.64
C HIS A 181 10.70 1.58 -7.46
N VAL A 182 10.87 0.27 -7.62
CA VAL A 182 10.71 -0.72 -6.54
C VAL A 182 11.62 -0.36 -5.37
N TRP A 183 12.91 -0.16 -5.64
CA TRP A 183 13.88 0.20 -4.61
C TRP A 183 13.46 1.46 -3.84
N ALA A 184 13.05 2.50 -4.56
CA ALA A 184 12.67 3.76 -3.95
C ALA A 184 11.37 3.64 -3.14
N THR A 185 10.36 2.93 -3.65
CA THR A 185 9.12 2.67 -2.92
C THR A 185 9.33 1.86 -1.65
N GLU A 186 10.31 0.94 -1.63
CA GLU A 186 10.69 0.25 -0.39
C GLU A 186 11.31 1.20 0.64
N ARG A 187 12.14 2.17 0.22
CA ARG A 187 12.67 3.18 1.15
C ARG A 187 11.57 4.10 1.69
N LEU A 188 10.61 4.48 0.85
CA LEU A 188 9.44 5.26 1.30
C LEU A 188 8.58 4.46 2.28
N TRP A 189 8.41 3.16 2.05
CA TRP A 189 7.72 2.26 2.97
C TRP A 189 8.44 2.13 4.31
N GLU A 190 9.76 1.93 4.30
CA GLU A 190 10.62 1.93 5.49
C GLU A 190 10.52 3.21 6.30
N ALA A 191 10.40 4.36 5.64
CA ALA A 191 10.21 5.62 6.32
C ALA A 191 8.88 5.69 7.10
N LEU A 192 7.89 4.88 6.74
CA LEU A 192 6.61 4.78 7.46
C LEU A 192 6.69 3.81 8.64
N TYR A 193 7.24 2.61 8.42
CA TYR A 193 7.25 1.57 9.46
C TYR A 193 8.48 1.60 10.37
N VAL A 194 9.60 2.23 9.98
CA VAL A 194 10.80 2.47 10.83
C VAL A 194 10.98 3.94 11.23
N PRO A 195 10.01 4.82 10.94
CA PRO A 195 10.19 6.27 11.00
C PRO A 195 11.53 6.85 10.54
N SER A 196 12.09 6.34 9.45
CA SER A 196 13.44 6.72 8.97
C SER A 196 13.40 7.93 8.01
N ASP A 197 13.95 9.07 8.45
CA ASP A 197 14.16 10.25 7.59
C ASP A 197 15.16 9.98 6.46
N ALA A 198 16.19 9.18 6.73
CA ALA A 198 17.19 8.80 5.74
C ALA A 198 16.55 7.97 4.61
N SER A 199 15.70 6.99 4.96
CA SER A 199 14.96 6.20 3.97
C SER A 199 13.98 7.09 3.19
N TRP A 200 13.30 8.04 3.84
CA TRP A 200 12.39 8.97 3.14
C TRP A 200 13.15 9.80 2.10
N LYS A 201 14.26 10.42 2.51
CA LYS A 201 15.09 11.22 1.61
C LYS A 201 15.60 10.39 0.45
N ALA A 202 16.17 9.21 0.73
CA ALA A 202 16.75 8.38 -0.31
C ALA A 202 15.70 7.86 -1.31
N GLY A 203 14.51 7.49 -0.85
CA GLY A 203 13.39 7.10 -1.72
C GLY A 203 12.91 8.25 -2.60
N THR A 204 12.70 9.44 -2.01
CA THR A 204 12.24 10.61 -2.78
C THR A 204 13.28 11.12 -3.78
N ASP A 205 14.57 11.15 -3.39
CA ASP A 205 15.68 11.50 -4.29
C ASP A 205 15.77 10.51 -5.46
N ALA A 206 15.62 9.20 -5.20
CA ALA A 206 15.71 8.16 -6.22
C ALA A 206 14.54 8.16 -7.23
N LEU A 207 13.39 8.74 -6.87
CA LEU A 207 12.28 8.95 -7.80
C LEU A 207 12.37 10.28 -8.56
N SER A 208 13.29 11.18 -8.16
CA SER A 208 13.48 12.45 -8.85
C SER A 208 14.04 12.24 -10.27
N GLY A 209 13.55 13.03 -11.23
CA GLY A 209 13.92 12.93 -12.63
C GLY A 209 12.79 12.45 -13.54
N ASP A 210 13.14 12.05 -14.77
CA ASP A 210 12.16 11.55 -15.74
C ASP A 210 11.81 10.09 -15.44
N PRO A 211 10.55 9.80 -15.05
CA PRO A 211 10.18 8.49 -14.53
C PRO A 211 10.10 7.43 -15.63
N PHE A 212 9.71 7.82 -16.85
CA PHE A 212 9.47 6.91 -17.95
C PHE A 212 9.91 7.49 -19.29
N PRO A 213 10.46 6.66 -20.20
CA PRO A 213 10.64 7.02 -21.60
C PRO A 213 9.30 7.35 -22.26
N LYS A 214 9.32 8.31 -23.20
CA LYS A 214 8.13 8.80 -23.90
C LYS A 214 7.36 7.65 -24.58
N GLU A 215 8.08 6.67 -25.11
CA GLU A 215 7.54 5.54 -25.86
C GLU A 215 6.59 4.69 -25.01
N ILE A 216 6.88 4.52 -23.71
CA ILE A 216 6.00 3.79 -22.79
C ILE A 216 4.75 4.58 -22.45
N LEU A 217 4.90 5.88 -22.20
CA LEU A 217 3.78 6.76 -21.92
C LEU A 217 2.83 6.85 -23.13
N ASP A 218 3.38 6.85 -24.34
CA ASP A 218 2.59 6.85 -25.57
C ASP A 218 1.85 5.52 -25.77
N LYS A 219 2.48 4.37 -25.48
CA LYS A 219 1.86 3.04 -25.60
C LYS A 219 0.61 2.88 -24.72
N GLY A 220 0.63 3.38 -23.49
CA GLY A 220 -0.53 3.32 -22.60
C GLY A 220 -1.49 4.52 -22.73
N GLY A 221 -1.28 5.36 -23.75
CA GLY A 221 -2.20 6.43 -24.14
C GLY A 221 -2.40 7.51 -23.07
N VAL A 222 -3.61 8.07 -23.02
CA VAL A 222 -3.95 9.18 -22.13
C VAL A 222 -3.80 8.80 -20.64
N HIS A 223 -4.09 7.54 -20.29
CA HIS A 223 -4.05 7.09 -18.90
C HIS A 223 -2.62 6.99 -18.38
N SER A 224 -1.69 6.40 -19.15
CA SER A 224 -0.27 6.37 -18.76
C SER A 224 0.35 7.76 -18.69
N ARG A 225 0.02 8.66 -19.63
CA ARG A 225 0.50 10.06 -19.58
C ARG A 225 -0.02 10.80 -18.35
N SER A 226 -1.30 10.63 -18.00
CA SER A 226 -1.89 11.23 -16.80
C SER A 226 -1.23 10.69 -15.52
N ALA A 227 -1.05 9.37 -15.43
CA ALA A 227 -0.34 8.76 -14.30
C ALA A 227 1.11 9.25 -14.21
N GLY A 228 1.83 9.36 -15.33
CA GLY A 228 3.19 9.89 -15.36
C GLY A 228 3.27 11.36 -14.91
N ALA A 229 2.31 12.20 -15.30
CA ALA A 229 2.24 13.59 -14.86
C ALA A 229 1.92 13.70 -13.36
N LYS A 230 0.95 12.92 -12.86
CA LYS A 230 0.62 12.85 -11.42
C LYS A 230 1.82 12.36 -10.61
N PHE A 231 2.54 11.35 -11.10
CA PHE A 231 3.77 10.84 -10.49
C PHE A 231 4.81 11.95 -10.32
N LYS A 232 5.12 12.69 -11.40
CA LYS A 232 6.07 13.82 -11.36
C LYS A 232 5.66 14.87 -10.33
N SER A 233 4.37 15.21 -10.28
CA SER A 233 3.82 16.18 -9.32
C SER A 233 3.98 15.74 -7.86
N ILE A 234 3.68 14.46 -7.58
CA ILE A 234 3.84 13.89 -6.23
C ILE A 234 5.31 13.95 -5.79
N VAL A 235 6.21 13.43 -6.64
CA VAL A 235 7.65 13.37 -6.34
C VAL A 235 8.26 14.74 -6.12
N ALA A 236 7.85 15.75 -6.91
CA ALA A 236 8.36 17.13 -6.78
C ALA A 236 8.15 17.74 -5.38
N THR A 237 7.16 17.28 -4.62
CA THR A 237 6.86 17.79 -3.27
C THR A 237 7.14 16.80 -2.15
N ALA A 238 7.44 15.54 -2.49
CA ALA A 238 7.58 14.45 -1.52
C ALA A 238 8.74 14.66 -0.53
N GLY A 239 9.92 15.09 -1.02
CA GLY A 239 11.11 15.28 -0.18
C GLY A 239 10.95 16.34 0.92
N ALA A 240 10.02 17.28 0.74
CA ALA A 240 9.74 18.33 1.71
C ALA A 240 8.89 17.84 2.91
N LYS A 241 8.25 16.67 2.82
CA LYS A 241 7.35 16.17 3.87
C LYS A 241 8.13 15.68 5.09
N LYS A 242 7.88 16.33 6.23
CA LYS A 242 8.52 16.00 7.52
C LYS A 242 7.61 15.19 8.44
N LYS A 243 6.31 15.48 8.45
CA LYS A 243 5.34 14.78 9.29
C LYS A 243 4.99 13.41 8.70
N ILE A 244 4.82 12.41 9.57
CA ILE A 244 4.59 11.02 9.14
C ILE A 244 3.25 10.87 8.39
N GLU A 245 2.25 11.67 8.77
CA GLU A 245 0.93 11.70 8.14
C GLU A 245 1.01 12.27 6.71
N ASP A 246 1.85 13.29 6.50
CA ASP A 246 2.06 13.85 5.16
C ASP A 246 2.83 12.87 4.27
N ARG A 247 3.79 12.12 4.85
CA ARG A 247 4.48 11.04 4.16
C ARG A 247 3.54 9.91 3.76
N ALA A 248 2.64 9.52 4.65
CA ALA A 248 1.62 8.51 4.37
C ALA A 248 0.71 8.93 3.20
N LYS A 249 0.25 10.19 3.17
CA LYS A 249 -0.54 10.71 2.04
C LYS A 249 0.22 10.65 0.70
N VAL A 250 1.49 11.06 0.70
CA VAL A 250 2.35 10.96 -0.48
C VAL A 250 2.50 9.51 -0.93
N TYR A 251 2.77 8.61 0.02
CA TYR A 251 2.93 7.19 -0.28
C TYR A 251 1.64 6.56 -0.84
N ALA A 252 0.48 6.87 -0.26
CA ALA A 252 -0.82 6.45 -0.77
C ALA A 252 -1.05 6.95 -2.20
N SER A 253 -0.79 8.24 -2.47
CA SER A 253 -0.91 8.80 -3.82
C SER A 253 0.03 8.15 -4.83
N LEU A 254 1.23 7.73 -4.40
CA LEU A 254 2.15 6.96 -5.24
C LEU A 254 1.57 5.57 -5.56
N LEU A 255 1.06 4.83 -4.57
CA LEU A 255 0.45 3.51 -4.80
C LEU A 255 -0.74 3.58 -5.77
N GLU A 256 -1.61 4.57 -5.60
CA GLU A 256 -2.72 4.85 -6.53
C GLU A 256 -2.20 5.10 -7.96
N THR A 257 -1.15 5.90 -8.09
CA THR A 257 -0.53 6.24 -9.38
C THR A 257 0.14 5.02 -10.02
N CYS A 258 0.81 4.18 -9.22
CA CYS A 258 1.41 2.92 -9.66
C CYS A 258 0.33 1.99 -10.25
N SER A 259 -0.79 1.84 -9.54
CA SER A 259 -1.94 1.05 -9.99
C SER A 259 -2.49 1.54 -11.32
N ALA A 260 -2.81 2.84 -11.43
CA ALA A 260 -3.32 3.43 -12.67
C ALA A 260 -2.35 3.19 -13.85
N CYS A 261 -1.04 3.36 -13.62
CA CYS A 261 -0.03 3.08 -14.63
C CYS A 261 -0.02 1.60 -15.02
N HIS A 262 0.12 0.69 -14.06
CA HIS A 262 0.23 -0.75 -14.32
C HIS A 262 -1.01 -1.35 -14.99
N VAL A 263 -2.20 -0.88 -14.63
CA VAL A 263 -3.45 -1.26 -15.31
C VAL A 263 -3.43 -0.75 -16.75
N SER A 264 -3.08 0.52 -16.97
CA SER A 264 -3.08 1.11 -18.32
C SER A 264 -2.03 0.52 -19.28
N THR A 265 -0.90 0.04 -18.76
CA THR A 265 0.17 -0.57 -19.57
C THR A 265 0.05 -2.09 -19.69
N GLY A 266 -0.99 -2.70 -19.11
CA GLY A 266 -1.23 -4.15 -19.18
C GLY A 266 -0.40 -5.00 -18.21
N GLY A 267 0.27 -4.39 -17.22
CA GLY A 267 1.00 -5.10 -16.18
C GLY A 267 0.09 -5.84 -15.18
N GLY A 268 -1.20 -5.50 -15.13
CA GLY A 268 -2.21 -6.15 -14.29
C GLY A 268 -2.85 -7.41 -14.87
N LYS A 269 -2.57 -7.76 -16.13
CA LYS A 269 -3.16 -8.93 -16.81
C LYS A 269 -2.15 -10.08 -16.91
N LYS A 270 -2.32 -11.10 -16.07
CA LYS A 270 -2.17 -12.52 -16.42
C LYS A 270 -3.21 -13.29 -15.64
#